data_AF-A0A095Z798-F1
#
_entry.id   AF-A0A095Z798-F1
#
_cell.length_a   1.000
_cell.length_b   1.000
_cell.length_c   1.000
_cell.angle_alpha   90.00
_cell.angle_beta   90.00
_cell.angle_gamma   90.00
#
_symmetry.space_group_name_H-M   'P 1'
#
loop_
_entity.id
_entity.type
_entity.pdbx_description
1 polymer ?
#
loop_
_entity_poly.entity_id
_entity_poly.type
_entity_poly.pdbx_seq_one_letter_code
_entity_poly.pdbx_strand_id
1 'polypeptide(L)'
;MDIKLIIMIISGAVFVVGGFILQYNIYQMTQIDAKARGLKHPKLLGVLNISGNNGNAFLLAYLIGRKKYPIQNISSKDLAELESYKKKSLLALAINLMASLVFVIAFIYYKGMTF
;
A
#
# COMPACT_ATOMS: atom_id res chain seq x y z
N MET A 1 30.65 -10.62 6.65
CA MET A 1 29.67 -9.52 6.76
C MET A 1 29.04 -9.62 8.14
N ASP A 2 28.98 -8.52 8.91
CA ASP A 2 28.37 -8.49 10.25
C ASP A 2 26.91 -8.97 10.16
N ILE A 3 26.52 -9.94 10.99
CA ILE A 3 25.17 -10.54 10.98
C ILE A 3 24.06 -9.49 11.17
N LYS A 4 24.33 -8.43 11.96
CA LYS A 4 23.39 -7.31 12.16
C LYS A 4 23.15 -6.56 10.85
N LEU A 5 24.23 -6.33 10.10
CA LEU A 5 24.19 -5.69 8.79
C LEU A 5 23.44 -6.57 7.77
N ILE A 6 23.64 -7.89 7.79
CA ILE A 6 22.88 -8.82 6.92
C ILE A 6 21.37 -8.71 7.20
N ILE A 7 20.98 -8.80 8.48
CA ILE A 7 19.57 -8.72 8.89
C ILE A 7 18.96 -7.38 8.50
N MET A 8 19.68 -6.28 8.69
CA MET A 8 19.24 -4.93 8.30
C MET A 8 19.03 -4.82 6.79
N ILE A 9 19.93 -5.36 5.97
CA ILE A 9 19.79 -5.34 4.51
C ILE A 9 18.56 -6.16 4.06
N ILE A 10 18.40 -7.38 4.59
CA ILE A 10 17.29 -8.26 4.23
C ILE A 10 15.94 -7.64 4.65
N SER A 11 15.83 -7.19 5.90
CA SER A 11 14.61 -6.55 6.41
C SER A 11 14.27 -5.26 5.65
N GLY A 12 15.27 -4.45 5.31
CA GLY A 12 15.10 -3.27 4.46
C GLY A 12 14.60 -3.61 3.06
N ALA A 13 15.15 -4.65 2.42
CA ALA A 13 14.68 -5.12 1.12
C ALA A 13 13.23 -5.62 1.17
N VAL A 14 12.89 -6.41 2.19
CA VAL A 14 11.51 -6.90 2.40
C VAL A 14 10.55 -5.73 2.66
N PHE A 15 10.95 -4.72 3.42
CA PHE A 15 10.17 -3.51 3.65
C PHE A 15 9.90 -2.75 2.34
N VAL A 16 10.92 -2.56 1.50
CA VAL A 16 10.75 -1.87 0.21
C VAL A 16 9.82 -2.65 -0.72
N VAL A 17 10.06 -3.95 -0.91
CA VAL A 17 9.24 -4.80 -1.79
C VAL A 17 7.80 -4.90 -1.28
N GLY A 18 7.60 -5.07 0.03
CA GLY A 18 6.28 -5.10 0.64
C GLY A 18 5.51 -3.79 0.44
N GLY A 19 6.22 -2.65 0.46
CA GLY A 19 5.64 -1.33 0.22
C GLY A 19 5.12 -1.21 -1.22
N PHE A 20 5.92 -1.64 -2.20
CA PHE A 20 5.48 -1.67 -3.60
C PHE A 20 4.27 -2.60 -3.83
N ILE A 21 4.25 -3.78 -3.21
CA ILE A 21 3.11 -4.71 -3.32
C ILE A 21 1.86 -4.09 -2.70
N LEU A 22 1.98 -3.48 -1.52
CA LEU A 22 0.86 -2.80 -0.85
C LEU A 22 0.29 -1.69 -1.74
N GLN A 23 1.17 -0.87 -2.31
CA GLN A 23 0.79 0.22 -3.18
C GLN A 23 0.09 -0.27 -4.46
N TYR A 24 0.60 -1.35 -5.06
CA TYR A 24 -0.03 -2.00 -6.22
C TYR A 24 -1.44 -2.51 -5.89
N ASN A 25 -1.63 -3.17 -4.74
CA ASN A 25 -2.93 -3.68 -4.35
C ASN A 25 -3.93 -2.54 -4.09
N ILE A 26 -3.50 -1.44 -3.45
CA ILE A 26 -4.33 -0.24 -3.24
C ILE A 26 -4.71 0.41 -4.58
N TYR A 27 -3.78 0.45 -5.54
CA TYR A 27 -4.04 0.94 -6.89
C TYR A 27 -5.13 0.14 -7.60
N GLN A 28 -5.05 -1.20 -7.56
CA GLN A 28 -6.07 -2.06 -8.17
C GLN A 28 -7.44 -1.88 -7.51
N MET A 29 -7.50 -1.83 -6.18
CA MET A 29 -8.75 -1.57 -5.46
C MET A 29 -9.36 -0.20 -5.81
N THR A 30 -8.52 0.84 -5.95
CA THR A 30 -8.94 2.18 -6.36
C THR A 30 -9.52 2.17 -7.77
N GLN A 31 -8.89 1.46 -8.70
CA GLN A 31 -9.40 1.34 -10.07
C GLN A 31 -10.77 0.65 -10.12
N ILE A 32 -10.95 -0.43 -9.34
CA ILE A 32 -12.23 -1.14 -9.24
C ILE A 32 -13.31 -0.22 -8.65
N ASP A 33 -13.02 0.49 -7.55
CA ASP A 33 -13.96 1.44 -6.91
C ASP A 33 -14.31 2.61 -7.85
N ALA A 34 -13.33 3.15 -8.59
CA ALA A 34 -13.54 4.22 -9.56
C ALA A 34 -14.38 3.77 -10.77
N LYS A 35 -14.11 2.55 -11.29
CA LYS A 35 -14.90 1.91 -12.35
C LYS A 35 -16.34 1.70 -11.89
N ALA A 36 -16.55 1.18 -10.68
CA ALA A 36 -17.87 0.89 -10.16
C ALA A 36 -18.73 2.15 -9.95
N ARG A 37 -18.08 3.31 -9.78
CA ARG A 37 -18.70 4.64 -9.65
C ARG A 37 -18.81 5.41 -10.98
N GLY A 38 -18.36 4.84 -12.09
CA GLY A 38 -18.43 5.47 -13.42
C GLY A 38 -17.49 6.67 -13.60
N LEU A 39 -16.37 6.75 -12.87
CA LEU A 39 -15.41 7.84 -13.01
C LEU A 39 -14.63 7.71 -14.34
N LYS A 40 -14.52 8.81 -15.11
CA LYS A 40 -13.98 8.81 -16.49
C LYS A 40 -12.52 8.34 -16.64
N HIS A 41 -11.66 8.55 -15.63
CA HIS A 41 -10.22 8.21 -15.71
C HIS A 41 -9.72 7.44 -14.49
N PRO A 42 -10.12 6.17 -14.31
CA PRO A 42 -9.80 5.38 -13.11
C PRO A 42 -8.29 5.11 -12.96
N LYS A 43 -7.55 5.01 -14.07
CA LYS A 43 -6.09 4.82 -14.09
C LYS A 43 -5.32 6.05 -13.59
N LEU A 44 -5.73 7.25 -14.02
CA LEU A 44 -5.08 8.51 -13.60
C LEU A 44 -5.32 8.77 -12.11
N LEU A 45 -6.52 8.52 -11.61
CA LEU A 45 -6.84 8.60 -10.18
C LEU A 45 -6.02 7.62 -9.36
N GLY A 46 -5.85 6.39 -9.86
CA GLY A 46 -5.00 5.39 -9.22
C GLY A 46 -3.52 5.80 -9.17
N VAL A 47 -2.96 6.35 -10.25
CA VAL A 47 -1.56 6.82 -10.28
C VAL A 47 -1.35 8.03 -9.38
N LEU A 48 -2.30 8.96 -9.33
CA LEU A 48 -2.25 10.12 -8.44
C LEU A 48 -2.33 9.72 -6.94
N ASN A 49 -2.93 8.56 -6.62
CA ASN A 49 -2.85 7.97 -5.27
C ASN A 49 -1.47 7.42 -4.90
N ILE A 50 -0.62 7.08 -5.89
CA ILE A 50 0.72 6.52 -5.68
C ILE A 50 1.78 7.62 -5.58
N SER A 51 1.58 8.77 -6.23
CA SER A 51 2.61 9.78 -6.50
C SER A 51 2.81 10.88 -5.42
N GLY A 52 2.11 10.81 -4.28
CA GLY A 52 2.09 11.93 -3.31
C GLY A 52 3.31 11.98 -2.37
N ASN A 53 4.26 12.87 -2.63
CA ASN A 53 5.40 13.20 -1.74
C ASN A 53 4.97 13.90 -0.42
N ASN A 54 3.71 14.36 -0.33
CA ASN A 54 3.04 14.84 0.89
C ASN A 54 1.79 13.99 1.09
N GLY A 55 1.94 12.90 1.86
CA GLY A 55 1.03 11.76 1.89
C GLY A 55 -0.46 12.08 1.89
N ASN A 56 -1.22 11.28 1.16
CA ASN A 56 -2.66 11.13 1.30
C ASN A 56 -3.55 12.30 0.86
N ALA A 57 -3.06 13.47 0.44
CA ALA A 57 -3.95 14.58 0.03
C ALA A 57 -4.87 14.19 -1.16
N PHE A 58 -4.34 13.43 -2.13
CA PHE A 58 -5.12 12.97 -3.28
C PHE A 58 -6.02 11.77 -2.94
N LEU A 59 -5.56 10.86 -2.08
CA LEU A 59 -6.38 9.78 -1.53
C LEU A 59 -7.56 10.34 -0.71
N LEU A 60 -7.30 11.34 0.13
CA LEU A 60 -8.31 12.06 0.90
C LEU A 60 -9.27 12.79 -0.04
N ALA A 61 -8.78 13.49 -1.05
CA ALA A 61 -9.64 14.12 -2.06
C ALA A 61 -10.51 13.10 -2.80
N TYR A 62 -9.96 11.94 -3.18
CA TYR A 62 -10.70 10.82 -3.76
C TYR A 62 -11.77 10.28 -2.79
N LEU A 63 -11.40 10.02 -1.53
CA LEU A 63 -12.31 9.49 -0.50
C LEU A 63 -13.42 10.48 -0.11
N ILE A 64 -13.14 11.79 -0.12
CA ILE A 64 -14.12 12.85 0.09
C ILE A 64 -15.04 12.95 -1.12
N GLY A 65 -14.46 13.00 -2.32
CA GLY A 65 -15.18 13.13 -3.59
C GLY A 65 -16.11 11.96 -3.88
N ARG A 66 -15.73 10.73 -3.50
CA ARG A 66 -16.52 9.53 -3.79
C ARG A 66 -17.92 9.55 -3.17
N LYS A 67 -18.17 10.32 -2.10
CA LYS A 67 -19.51 10.47 -1.50
C LYS A 67 -20.53 11.04 -2.49
N LYS A 68 -20.10 11.80 -3.49
CA LYS A 68 -20.96 12.36 -4.56
C LYS A 68 -21.22 11.38 -5.71
N TYR A 69 -20.50 10.26 -5.75
CA TYR A 69 -20.60 9.25 -6.81
C TYR A 69 -20.99 7.90 -6.20
N PRO A 70 -22.30 7.57 -6.12
CA PRO A 70 -22.73 6.26 -5.64
C PRO A 70 -22.21 5.15 -6.57
N ILE A 71 -22.13 3.94 -6.03
CA ILE A 71 -21.78 2.76 -6.83
C ILE A 71 -22.92 2.54 -7.82
N GLN A 72 -22.61 2.60 -9.11
CA GLN A 72 -23.58 2.46 -10.19
C GLN A 72 -23.73 0.99 -10.59
N ASN A 73 -22.60 0.31 -10.78
CA ASN A 73 -22.57 -1.10 -11.17
C ASN A 73 -21.25 -1.72 -10.71
N ILE A 74 -21.31 -2.85 -10.02
CA ILE A 74 -20.14 -3.66 -9.71
C ILE A 74 -20.43 -5.10 -10.11
N SER A 75 -19.55 -5.68 -10.94
CA SER A 75 -19.71 -7.08 -11.34
C SER A 75 -19.27 -8.02 -10.22
N SER A 76 -19.82 -9.25 -10.20
CA SER A 76 -19.40 -10.29 -9.25
C SER A 76 -17.91 -10.61 -9.36
N LYS A 77 -17.33 -10.48 -10.57
CA LYS A 77 -15.89 -10.63 -10.82
C LYS A 77 -15.10 -9.50 -10.16
N ASP A 78 -15.50 -8.24 -10.37
CA ASP A 78 -14.84 -7.08 -9.77
C ASP A 78 -14.92 -7.14 -8.23
N LEU A 79 -16.03 -7.62 -7.66
CA LEU A 79 -16.17 -7.87 -6.22
C LEU A 79 -15.17 -8.91 -5.71
N ALA A 80 -15.06 -10.06 -6.39
CA ALA A 80 -14.13 -11.11 -6.01
C ALA A 80 -12.66 -10.65 -6.10
N GLU A 81 -12.32 -9.88 -7.14
CA GLU A 81 -10.99 -9.27 -7.27
C GLU A 81 -10.72 -8.25 -6.15
N LEU A 82 -11.70 -7.40 -5.82
CA LEU A 82 -11.59 -6.43 -4.73
C LEU A 82 -11.31 -7.12 -3.39
N GLU A 83 -12.02 -8.20 -3.06
CA GLU A 83 -11.76 -8.98 -1.85
C GLU A 83 -10.37 -9.62 -1.84
N SER A 84 -9.93 -10.14 -2.99
CA SER A 84 -8.59 -10.70 -3.15
C SER A 84 -7.51 -9.65 -2.87
N TYR A 85 -7.62 -8.46 -3.48
CA TYR A 85 -6.68 -7.36 -3.26
C TYR A 85 -6.72 -6.84 -1.82
N LYS A 86 -7.88 -6.84 -1.17
CA LYS A 86 -8.00 -6.48 0.25
C LYS A 86 -7.22 -7.45 1.14
N LYS A 87 -7.37 -8.77 0.93
CA LYS A 87 -6.61 -9.79 1.67
C LYS A 87 -5.11 -9.68 1.40
N LYS A 88 -4.70 -9.50 0.14
CA LYS A 88 -3.30 -9.29 -0.25
C LYS A 88 -2.71 -8.02 0.36
N SER A 89 -3.48 -6.93 0.43
CA SER A 89 -3.06 -5.67 1.07
C SER A 89 -2.82 -5.86 2.56
N LEU A 90 -3.71 -6.58 3.24
CA LEU A 90 -3.57 -6.85 4.67
C LEU A 90 -2.32 -7.70 4.97
N LEU A 91 -2.08 -8.73 4.16
CA LEU A 91 -0.87 -9.55 4.26
C LEU A 91 0.40 -8.73 3.97
N ALA A 92 0.40 -7.94 2.89
CA ALA A 92 1.52 -7.08 2.52
C ALA A 92 1.84 -6.09 3.65
N LEU A 93 0.81 -5.45 4.23
CA LEU A 93 0.95 -4.54 5.36
C LEU A 93 1.54 -5.23 6.60
N ALA A 94 1.05 -6.42 6.96
CA ALA A 94 1.57 -7.17 8.10
C ALA A 94 3.07 -7.51 7.93
N ILE A 95 3.46 -8.00 6.74
CA ILE A 95 4.87 -8.27 6.41
C ILE A 95 5.69 -6.99 6.48
N ASN A 96 5.17 -5.89 5.96
CA ASN A 96 5.85 -4.60 5.94
C ASN A 96 6.13 -4.07 7.36
N LEU A 97 5.14 -4.15 8.25
CA LEU A 97 5.28 -3.74 9.65
C LEU A 97 6.30 -4.60 10.40
N MET A 98 6.25 -5.93 10.22
CA MET A 98 7.25 -6.83 10.81
C MET A 98 8.66 -6.53 10.29
N ALA A 99 8.82 -6.33 8.97
CA ALA A 99 10.10 -6.02 8.37
C ALA A 99 10.65 -4.67 8.86
N SER A 100 9.80 -3.66 8.98
CA SER A 100 10.15 -2.35 9.55
C SER A 100 10.63 -2.46 11.00
N LEU A 101 9.90 -3.22 11.83
CA LEU A 101 10.29 -3.44 13.22
C LEU A 101 11.66 -4.11 13.33
N VAL A 102 11.88 -5.18 12.57
CA VAL A 102 13.16 -5.89 12.53
C VAL A 102 14.29 -4.97 12.05
N PHE A 103 14.03 -4.16 11.02
CA PHE A 103 15.00 -3.20 10.48
C PHE A 103 15.43 -2.19 11.55
N VAL A 104 14.46 -1.58 12.26
CA VAL A 104 14.74 -0.58 13.30
C VAL A 104 15.54 -1.20 14.44
N ILE A 105 15.16 -2.39 14.90
CA ILE A 105 15.90 -3.11 15.95
C ILE A 105 17.34 -3.39 15.50
N ALA A 106 17.53 -3.94 14.30
CA ALA A 106 18.85 -4.23 13.75
C ALA A 106 19.69 -2.95 13.59
N PHE A 107 19.08 -1.84 13.17
CA PHE A 107 19.73 -0.54 13.05
C PHE A 107 20.21 0.02 14.39
N ILE A 108 19.37 -0.03 15.43
CA ILE A 108 19.72 0.40 16.79
C ILE A 108 20.93 -0.40 17.31
N TYR A 109 20.88 -1.73 17.21
CA TYR A 109 21.97 -2.61 17.65
C TYR A 109 23.25 -2.50 16.81
N TYR A 110 23.13 -2.12 15.53
CA TYR A 110 24.28 -1.87 14.66
C TYR A 110 24.95 -0.53 14.99
N LYS A 111 24.17 0.51 15.29
CA LYS A 111 24.68 1.84 15.65
C LYS A 111 25.11 1.96 17.12
N GLY A 112 24.83 0.97 17.96
CA GLY A 112 25.15 1.02 19.38
C GLY A 112 24.35 2.09 20.14
N MET A 113 23.18 2.47 19.62
CA MET A 113 22.28 3.38 20.33
C MET A 113 21.61 2.61 21.48
N THR A 114 21.95 2.95 22.72
CA THR A 114 21.21 2.54 23.91
C THR A 114 20.25 3.67 24.29
N PHE A 115 18.96 3.36 24.44
CA PHE A 115 17.96 4.27 25.00
C PHE A 115 18.02 4.26 26.53
#